data_AF-A0A843IA18-F1
#
_entry.id   AF-A0A843IA18-F1
#
_cell.length_a   1.000
_cell.length_b   1.000
_cell.length_c   1.000
_cell.angle_alpha   90.00
_cell.angle_beta   90.00
_cell.angle_gamma   90.00
#
_symmetry.space_group_name_H-M   'P 1'
#
loop_
_entity.id
_entity.type
_entity.pdbx_description
1 polymer ?
#
loop_
_entity_poly.entity_id
_entity_poly.type
_entity_poly.pdbx_seq_one_letter_code
_entity_poly.pdbx_strand_id
1 'polypeptide(L)'
;MASEHIWVLLQTKGKIFKVISDPEKGIIEVINEKGEILIRKTNLSKRQVETVEKNFLHHIAKKMNGRDQGKTPTDPFDPMII
;
A
#
# COMPACT_ATOMS: atom_id res chain seq x y z
N MET A 1 0.48 -24.07 -10.28
CA MET A 1 -0.64 -23.12 -10.08
C MET A 1 0.02 -21.82 -9.63
N ALA A 2 -0.12 -20.73 -10.38
CA ALA A 2 0.57 -19.48 -10.06
C ALA A 2 -0.10 -18.81 -8.86
N SER A 3 0.61 -18.68 -7.73
CA SER A 3 0.15 -17.99 -6.52
C SER A 3 0.36 -16.47 -6.59
N GLU A 4 0.20 -15.89 -7.77
CA GLU A 4 0.32 -14.44 -7.96
C GLU A 4 -0.96 -13.75 -7.52
N HIS A 5 -0.83 -12.82 -6.58
CA HIS A 5 -1.91 -12.00 -6.08
C HIS A 5 -1.75 -10.57 -6.59
N ILE A 6 -2.78 -10.07 -7.27
CA ILE A 6 -2.91 -8.65 -7.62
C ILE A 6 -3.93 -8.07 -6.67
N TRP A 7 -3.50 -7.22 -5.74
CA TRP A 7 -4.37 -6.84 -4.61
C TRP A 7 -4.57 -5.33 -4.45
N VAL A 8 -3.79 -4.47 -5.12
CA VAL A 8 -4.01 -3.01 -5.07
C VAL A 8 -3.71 -2.32 -6.40
N LEU A 9 -4.63 -1.41 -6.77
CA LEU A 9 -4.41 -0.35 -7.74
C LEU A 9 -4.39 1.00 -6.99
N LEU A 10 -3.23 1.66 -6.93
CA LEU A 10 -3.10 2.97 -6.31
C LEU A 10 -3.27 4.05 -7.36
N GLN A 11 -4.28 4.91 -7.22
CA GLN A 11 -4.38 6.12 -8.02
C GLN A 11 -3.85 7.31 -7.22
N THR A 12 -2.66 7.81 -7.59
CA THR A 12 -2.06 8.98 -6.95
C THR A 12 -1.72 10.02 -8.01
N LYS A 13 -2.26 11.24 -7.86
CA LYS A 13 -2.03 12.37 -8.79
C LYS A 13 -2.27 11.99 -10.27
N GLY A 14 -3.33 11.22 -10.52
CA GLY A 14 -3.72 10.78 -11.87
C GLY A 14 -2.93 9.59 -12.43
N LYS A 15 -2.00 9.00 -11.68
CA LYS A 15 -1.25 7.80 -12.09
C LYS A 15 -1.72 6.56 -11.35
N ILE A 16 -1.86 5.45 -12.04
CA ILE A 16 -2.21 4.14 -11.50
C ILE A 16 -0.96 3.28 -11.28
N PHE A 17 -0.84 2.69 -10.10
CA PHE A 17 0.20 1.70 -9.79
C PHE A 17 -0.44 0.38 -9.42
N LYS A 18 0.06 -0.69 -10.01
CA LYS A 18 -0.35 -2.07 -9.73
C LYS A 18 0.65 -2.72 -8.79
N VAL A 19 0.19 -3.23 -7.67
CA VAL A 19 1.01 -4.03 -6.77
C VAL A 19 0.70 -5.50 -6.99
N ILE A 20 1.74 -6.28 -7.26
CA ILE A 20 1.69 -7.73 -7.45
C ILE A 20 2.56 -8.38 -6.40
N SER A 21 2.11 -9.46 -5.80
CA SER A 21 2.90 -10.27 -4.88
C SER A 21 2.79 -11.74 -5.24
N ASP A 22 3.84 -12.48 -4.93
CA ASP A 22 3.89 -13.93 -5.01
C ASP A 22 4.47 -14.44 -3.68
N PRO A 23 3.62 -14.87 -2.73
CA PRO A 23 4.05 -15.35 -1.41
C PRO A 23 4.90 -16.62 -1.50
N GLU A 24 4.65 -17.47 -2.50
CA GLU A 24 5.39 -18.72 -2.68
C GLU A 24 6.81 -18.45 -3.20
N LYS A 25 6.97 -17.45 -4.08
CA LYS A 25 8.29 -17.02 -4.56
C LYS A 25 8.96 -15.97 -3.68
N GLY A 26 8.25 -15.40 -2.70
CA GLY A 26 8.81 -14.36 -1.85
C GLY A 26 9.02 -13.04 -2.57
N ILE A 27 8.12 -12.67 -3.49
CA ILE A 27 8.26 -11.51 -4.37
C ILE A 27 7.14 -10.50 -4.13
N ILE A 28 7.49 -9.21 -4.15
CA ILE A 28 6.54 -8.10 -4.23
C ILE A 28 7.05 -7.12 -5.29
N GLU A 29 6.18 -6.74 -6.21
CA GLU A 29 6.45 -5.87 -7.34
C GLU A 29 5.44 -4.74 -7.40
N VAL A 30 5.91 -3.53 -7.72
CA VAL A 30 5.08 -2.37 -8.01
C VAL A 30 5.33 -1.95 -9.44
N ILE A 31 4.28 -1.99 -10.24
CA ILE A 31 4.31 -1.74 -11.68
C ILE A 31 3.51 -0.48 -11.96
N ASN A 32 4.01 0.38 -12.86
CA ASN A 32 3.28 1.57 -13.30
C ASN A 32 2.35 1.27 -14.48
N GLU A 33 1.63 2.29 -14.95
CA GLU A 33 0.69 2.21 -16.08
C GLU A 33 1.33 1.78 -17.41
N LYS A 34 2.64 2.00 -17.55
CA LYS A 34 3.41 1.61 -18.74
C LYS A 34 3.91 0.18 -18.68
N GLY A 35 3.64 -0.55 -17.59
CA GLY A 35 4.16 -1.89 -17.36
C GLY A 35 5.59 -1.93 -16.82
N GLU A 36 6.16 -0.79 -16.45
CA GLU A 36 7.53 -0.72 -15.90
C GLU A 36 7.52 -1.07 -14.41
N ILE A 37 8.42 -1.95 -14.01
CA ILE A 37 8.62 -2.31 -12.59
C ILE A 37 9.37 -1.15 -11.92
N LEU A 38 8.70 -0.44 -11.02
CA LEU A 38 9.29 0.64 -10.24
C LEU A 38 9.98 0.13 -8.97
N ILE A 39 9.39 -0.90 -8.36
CA ILE A 39 9.91 -1.50 -7.13
C ILE A 39 9.82 -3.01 -7.29
N ARG A 40 10.92 -3.69 -6.99
CA ARG A 40 10.97 -5.15 -6.87
C ARG A 40 11.66 -5.53 -5.58
N LYS A 41 10.99 -6.32 -4.76
CA LYS A 41 11.57 -6.96 -3.59
C LYS A 41 11.45 -8.47 -3.76
N THR A 42 12.56 -9.15 -3.52
CA THR A 42 12.71 -10.61 -3.67
C THR A 42 13.31 -11.17 -2.39
N ASN A 43 13.33 -12.50 -2.29
CA ASN A 43 13.90 -13.22 -1.14
C ASN A 43 13.19 -12.92 0.19
N LEU A 44 11.89 -12.62 0.11
CA LEU A 44 11.02 -12.50 1.27
C LEU A 44 10.51 -13.89 1.67
N SER A 45 10.38 -14.14 2.97
CA SER A 45 9.61 -15.29 3.42
C SER A 45 8.13 -15.10 3.08
N LYS A 46 7.41 -16.20 2.87
CA LYS A 46 5.95 -16.21 2.66
C LYS A 46 5.22 -15.34 3.70
N ARG A 47 5.56 -15.50 4.98
CA ARG A 47 4.97 -14.72 6.08
C ARG A 47 5.25 -13.22 5.96
N GLN A 48 6.43 -12.82 5.48
CA GLN A 48 6.73 -11.41 5.23
C GLN A 48 5.88 -10.85 4.09
N VAL A 49 5.70 -11.62 3.01
CA VAL A 49 4.84 -11.20 1.88
C VAL A 49 3.41 -10.98 2.36
N GLU A 50 2.82 -11.97 3.05
CA GLU A 50 1.46 -11.89 3.60
C GLU A 50 1.30 -10.72 4.60
N THR A 51 2.33 -10.46 5.42
CA THR A 51 2.32 -9.34 6.38
C THR A 51 2.30 -7.99 5.65
N VAL A 52 3.09 -7.85 4.58
CA VAL A 52 3.12 -6.63 3.78
C VAL A 52 1.79 -6.41 3.09
N GLU A 53 1.21 -7.45 2.46
CA GLU A 53 -0.12 -7.39 1.84
C GLU A 53 -1.17 -6.87 2.84
N LYS A 54 -1.24 -7.48 4.03
CA LYS A 54 -2.21 -7.12 5.07
C LYS A 54 -2.03 -5.69 5.57
N ASN A 55 -0.80 -5.29 5.89
CA ASN A 55 -0.50 -3.95 6.40
C ASN A 55 -0.81 -2.87 5.37
N PHE A 56 -0.49 -3.14 4.11
CA PHE A 56 -0.69 -2.18 3.04
C PHE A 56 -2.17 -2.00 2.71
N LEU A 57 -2.93 -3.09 2.60
CA LEU A 57 -4.39 -3.03 2.45
C LEU A 57 -5.04 -2.25 3.60
N HIS A 58 -4.61 -2.51 4.84
CA HIS A 58 -5.10 -1.77 6.01
C HIS A 58 -4.79 -0.27 5.92
N HIS A 59 -3.58 0.10 5.52
CA HIS A 59 -3.19 1.51 5.38
C HIS A 59 -3.99 2.23 4.28
N ILE A 60 -4.22 1.57 3.14
CA ILE A 60 -5.02 2.12 2.05
C ILE A 60 -6.50 2.22 2.44
N ALA A 61 -7.07 1.20 3.08
CA ALA A 61 -8.43 1.24 3.60
C ALA A 61 -8.62 2.40 4.58
N LYS A 62 -7.66 2.62 5.49
CA LYS A 62 -7.68 3.78 6.41
C LYS A 62 -7.63 5.12 5.68
N LYS A 63 -6.84 5.24 4.61
CA LYS A 63 -6.78 6.46 3.78
C LYS A 63 -8.07 6.70 2.99
N MET A 64 -8.75 5.64 2.53
CA MET A 64 -10.01 5.76 1.82
C MET A 64 -11.16 6.13 2.77
N ASN A 65 -11.22 5.50 3.95
CA ASN A 65 -12.23 5.82 4.97
C ASN A 65 -11.97 7.17 5.67
N GLY A 66 -10.71 7.61 5.73
CA GLY A 66 -10.33 8.92 6.30
C GLY A 66 -10.70 10.12 5.42
N ARG A 67 -11.26 9.93 4.22
CA ARG A 67 -11.77 11.02 3.38
C ARG A 67 -13.21 11.44 3.73
N ASP A 68 -13.87 10.75 4.65
CA ASP A 68 -15.25 11.05 5.05
C ASP A 68 -15.40 11.72 6.43
N GLN A 69 -14.30 12.11 7.10
CA GLN A 69 -14.41 12.94 8.31
C GLN A 69 -13.46 14.12 8.23
N GLY A 70 -14.02 15.24 7.76
CA GLY A 70 -13.59 16.53 8.27
C GLY A 70 -13.76 16.54 9.78
N LYS A 71 -12.65 16.43 10.50
CA LYS A 71 -12.37 17.05 11.80
C LYS A 71 -10.92 16.72 12.15
N THR A 72 -10.11 17.77 12.21
CA THR A 72 -8.81 17.83 12.85
C THR A 72 -8.83 17.08 14.19
N PRO A 73 -7.90 16.14 14.46
CA PRO A 73 -7.55 15.86 15.83
C PRO A 73 -6.81 17.09 16.35
N THR A 74 -7.36 17.77 17.35
CA THR A 74 -6.68 18.81 18.09
C THR A 74 -5.37 18.21 18.61
N ASP A 75 -4.24 18.70 18.11
CA ASP A 75 -2.93 18.25 18.53
C ASP A 75 -2.72 18.69 19.99
N PRO A 76 -2.40 17.80 20.94
CA PRO A 76 -2.14 18.18 22.33
C PRO A 76 -0.88 19.04 22.50
N PHE A 77 -0.10 19.25 21.42
CA PHE A 77 1.06 20.14 21.39
C PHE A 77 0.87 21.39 20.52
N ASP A 78 -0.36 21.71 20.09
CA ASP A 78 -0.63 23.01 19.46
C ASP A 78 -0.39 24.11 20.51
N PRO A 79 0.64 24.96 20.36
CA PRO A 79 0.90 26.01 21.32
C PRO A 79 -0.28 26.97 21.27
N MET A 80 -1.09 26.95 22.32
CA MET A 80 -2.17 27.89 22.55
C MET A 80 -1.60 29.30 22.34
N ILE A 81 -1.94 29.92 21.21
CA ILE A 81 -1.59 31.32 20.97
C ILE A 81 -2.35 32.11 22.03
N ILE A 82 -1.56 32.73 22.92
CA ILE A 82 -1.97 33.53 24.07
C ILE A 82 -2.82 34.72 23.61
#